data_AF-A0A1S3JGI9-F1
#
_entry.id   AF-A0A1S3JGI9-F1
#
_cell.length_a   1.000
_cell.length_b   1.000
_cell.length_c   1.000
_cell.angle_alpha   90.00
_cell.angle_beta   90.00
_cell.angle_gamma   90.00
#
_symmetry.space_group_name_H-M   'P 1'
#
loop_
_entity.id
_entity.type
_entity.pdbx_description
1 polymer ?
#
loop_
_entity_poly.entity_id
_entity_poly.type
_entity_poly.pdbx_seq_one_letter_code
_entity_poly.pdbx_strand_id
1 'polypeptide(L)'
;MGISWTGVITMKTRWFVAKCRNFSSLESSLSSGIWGCRERQSSPQPAETLTQAMDGGRVVLLFSVNNQHGWHGAAVMETAPTVTEKSPVAKQMPAVCCTKNQIPIKTPHLNGDCSNFVRGDSYGWYQFKVKWLTEFQGEFKEQCLSFSATKELVLLDNTPINKARNFQELNEHSGRTLYELLVQHYHKLCRDREEKLKKEEEQIPPPFFHPRESRDMQEVWSRILEKVKNLGKVLLACAFGSQRYNLHTAESDTDMFIIYAASAKDVLGFNPPKQTIKNRDTETCDYTIHEVFRYCELLLGGDPRCVETLFLHPSCVYYAAEEWQGLCQYGKLFLTKQCLEKYLGDATGSRGLKQLEKWWNQQTDGAELLPVHIRKLFYIVIRLLQNARDVSSGEGIVVYRPQHYPGRKLLMETRQGEYSYKYLKEIIDGLLQEIEANKTTRLLPEQPPKKKLEEWLLELRYNSLVALKESKDVIGQSPDIDDKE
;
A
#
# COMPACT_ATOMS: atom_id res chain seq x y z
N MET A 1 10.97 -27.86 3.72
CA MET A 1 12.08 -28.81 3.47
C MET A 1 12.66 -29.21 4.81
N GLY A 2 12.28 -30.40 5.32
CA GLY A 2 12.77 -30.90 6.60
C GLY A 2 14.18 -31.46 6.44
N ILE A 3 15.11 -31.04 7.30
CA ILE A 3 16.44 -31.63 7.37
C ILE A 3 16.25 -33.07 7.90
N SER A 4 16.63 -34.08 7.11
CA SER A 4 16.58 -35.48 7.53
C SER A 4 17.65 -35.78 8.57
N TRP A 5 17.22 -36.27 9.73
CA TRP A 5 18.08 -36.66 10.85
C TRP A 5 18.48 -38.13 10.73
N THR A 6 19.21 -38.50 9.69
CA THR A 6 19.77 -39.86 9.60
C THR A 6 21.18 -39.83 9.04
N GLY A 7 22.15 -40.07 9.92
CA GLY A 7 23.42 -40.71 9.52
C GLY A 7 24.67 -39.82 9.48
N VAL A 8 25.12 -39.28 10.61
CA VAL A 8 26.54 -39.04 10.97
C VAL A 8 26.59 -39.06 12.50
N ILE A 9 27.63 -39.64 13.11
CA ILE A 9 27.94 -39.64 14.57
C ILE A 9 27.16 -38.54 15.29
N THR A 10 26.15 -38.91 16.11
CA THR A 10 25.16 -37.97 16.65
C THR A 10 25.84 -36.85 17.43
N MET A 11 26.10 -35.71 16.77
CA MET A 11 26.58 -34.52 17.43
C MET A 11 25.52 -34.09 18.44
N LYS A 12 25.86 -34.15 19.72
CA LYS A 12 24.99 -33.73 20.82
C LYS A 12 24.58 -32.27 20.59
N THR A 13 23.28 -31.98 20.70
CA THR A 13 22.80 -30.58 20.58
C THR A 13 22.74 -29.95 21.96
N ARG A 14 23.37 -28.79 22.12
CA ARG A 14 23.34 -27.96 23.32
C ARG A 14 22.49 -26.73 23.06
N TRP A 15 21.65 -26.38 24.03
CA TRP A 15 20.58 -25.41 23.87
C TRP A 15 20.81 -24.22 24.79
N PHE A 16 20.75 -23.00 24.25
CA PHE A 16 20.97 -21.78 25.03
C PHE A 16 19.88 -20.77 24.77
N VAL A 17 19.49 -20.03 25.82
CA VAL A 17 18.58 -18.90 25.68
C VAL A 17 19.36 -17.67 25.23
N ALA A 18 18.94 -17.02 24.15
CA ALA A 18 19.47 -15.73 23.69
C ALA A 18 18.44 -14.63 23.97
N LYS A 19 18.77 -13.69 24.85
CA LYS A 19 17.92 -12.53 25.15
C LYS A 19 18.28 -11.36 24.23
N CYS A 20 17.30 -10.86 23.49
CA CYS A 20 17.46 -9.70 22.61
C CYS A 20 16.98 -8.44 23.31
N ARG A 21 17.72 -7.34 23.15
CA ARG A 21 17.33 -6.05 23.73
C ARG A 21 16.04 -5.50 23.10
N ASN A 22 15.90 -5.63 21.78
CA ASN A 22 14.77 -5.14 21.00
C ASN A 22 14.68 -5.88 19.65
N PHE A 23 13.58 -5.65 18.92
CA PHE A 23 13.35 -6.21 17.59
C PHE A 23 14.36 -5.75 16.53
N SER A 24 14.94 -4.56 16.66
CA SER A 24 15.96 -4.07 15.72
C SER A 24 17.25 -4.91 15.79
N SER A 25 17.64 -5.36 16.99
CA SER A 25 18.77 -6.29 17.12
C SER A 25 18.48 -7.63 16.45
N LEU A 26 17.27 -8.15 16.64
CA LEU A 26 16.83 -9.41 16.03
C LEU A 26 16.82 -9.32 14.50
N GLU A 27 16.28 -8.23 13.94
CA GLU A 27 16.27 -7.93 12.49
C GLU A 27 17.67 -7.82 11.90
N SER A 28 18.59 -7.17 12.62
CA SER A 28 19.99 -7.07 12.19
C SER A 28 20.65 -8.44 12.07
N SER A 29 20.30 -9.39 12.94
CA SER A 29 20.79 -10.78 12.86
C SER A 29 20.14 -11.58 11.74
N LEU A 30 18.83 -11.41 11.55
CA LEU A 30 18.09 -12.05 10.45
C LEU A 30 18.65 -11.64 9.09
N SER A 31 19.01 -10.37 8.92
CA SER A 31 19.58 -9.84 7.68
C SER A 31 21.07 -10.16 7.49
N SER A 32 21.88 -10.13 8.56
CA SER A 32 23.33 -10.33 8.45
C SER A 32 23.80 -11.78 8.64
N GLY A 33 23.01 -12.63 9.29
CA GLY A 33 23.43 -13.96 9.74
C GLY A 33 24.47 -13.91 10.86
N ILE A 34 24.60 -12.80 11.59
CA ILE A 34 25.61 -12.59 12.63
C ILE A 34 24.92 -12.28 13.96
N TRP A 35 25.38 -12.92 15.04
CA TRP A 35 25.03 -12.57 16.41
C TRP A 35 26.27 -12.25 17.24
N GLY A 36 26.07 -11.58 18.38
CA GLY A 36 27.17 -11.17 19.25
C GLY A 36 26.88 -11.41 20.73
N CYS A 37 27.96 -11.56 21.49
CA CYS A 37 27.93 -11.62 22.94
C CYS A 37 29.00 -10.70 23.54
N ARG A 38 28.68 -10.10 24.69
CA ARG A 38 29.57 -9.25 25.46
C ARG A 38 30.17 -10.04 26.62
N GLU A 39 31.41 -9.74 26.99
CA GLU A 39 32.00 -10.18 28.26
C GLU A 39 31.15 -9.76 29.46
N ARG A 40 31.18 -10.61 30.49
CA ARG A 40 30.52 -10.39 31.77
C ARG A 40 31.52 -9.97 32.83
N GLN A 41 31.03 -9.23 33.82
CA GLN A 41 31.78 -8.90 35.02
C GLN A 41 32.11 -10.16 35.85
N SER A 42 31.26 -11.19 35.79
CA SER A 42 31.45 -12.45 36.49
C SER A 42 31.26 -13.66 35.57
N SER A 43 32.02 -14.71 35.85
CA SER A 43 31.95 -15.99 35.14
C SER A 43 30.55 -16.66 35.28
N PRO A 44 30.16 -17.51 34.32
CA PRO A 44 30.92 -17.92 33.13
C PRO A 44 30.82 -16.89 31.99
N GLN A 45 31.92 -16.74 31.25
CA GLN A 45 31.98 -15.87 30.07
C GLN A 45 31.19 -16.49 28.91
N PRO A 46 30.27 -15.75 28.25
CA PRO A 46 29.47 -16.29 27.16
C PRO A 46 30.30 -16.83 26.00
N ALA A 47 31.36 -16.12 25.61
CA ALA A 47 32.22 -16.52 24.49
C ALA A 47 32.87 -17.89 24.76
N GLU A 48 33.52 -18.05 25.91
CA GLU A 48 34.14 -19.31 26.33
C GLU A 48 33.12 -20.45 26.44
N THR A 49 31.97 -20.18 27.06
CA THR A 49 30.90 -21.18 27.25
C THR A 49 30.38 -21.69 25.91
N LEU A 50 30.14 -20.79 24.96
CA LEU A 50 29.64 -21.13 23.64
C LEU A 50 30.71 -21.83 22.80
N THR A 51 31.97 -21.40 22.85
CA THR A 51 33.09 -22.09 22.17
C THR A 51 33.21 -23.52 22.67
N GLN A 52 33.28 -23.73 23.98
CA GLN A 52 33.36 -25.07 24.57
C GLN A 52 32.12 -25.93 24.22
N ALA A 53 30.95 -25.30 24.11
CA ALA A 53 29.74 -25.98 23.69
C ALA A 53 29.76 -26.41 22.22
N MET A 54 30.36 -25.61 21.35
CA MET A 54 30.55 -25.94 19.93
C MET A 54 31.57 -27.06 19.70
N ASP A 55 32.65 -27.10 20.49
CA ASP A 55 33.63 -28.19 20.42
C ASP A 55 32.99 -29.55 20.77
N GLY A 56 32.03 -29.55 21.70
CA GLY A 56 31.30 -30.73 22.15
C GLY A 56 30.06 -31.10 21.34
N GLY A 57 29.65 -30.27 20.35
CA GLY A 57 28.48 -30.55 19.52
C GLY A 57 27.79 -29.31 18.94
N ARG A 58 26.56 -29.48 18.46
CA ARG A 58 25.80 -28.41 17.82
C ARG A 58 25.23 -27.46 18.86
N VAL A 59 25.37 -26.15 18.66
CA VAL A 59 24.77 -25.14 19.56
C VAL A 59 23.56 -24.48 18.90
N VAL A 60 22.41 -24.55 19.58
CA VAL A 60 21.16 -23.89 19.16
C VAL A 60 20.80 -22.79 20.17
N LEU A 61 20.55 -21.61 19.64
CA LEU A 61 20.12 -20.42 20.37
C LEU A 61 18.62 -20.23 20.21
N LEU A 62 17.91 -20.07 21.34
CA LEU A 62 16.47 -19.87 21.43
C LEU A 62 16.21 -18.41 21.84
N PHE A 63 15.66 -17.62 20.92
CA PHE A 63 15.62 -16.17 21.02
C PHE A 63 14.36 -15.67 21.73
N SER A 64 14.54 -14.69 22.61
CA SER A 64 13.45 -14.00 23.30
C SER A 64 13.76 -12.51 23.39
N VAL A 65 12.91 -11.67 22.79
CA VAL A 65 13.00 -10.21 22.87
C VAL A 65 12.48 -9.74 24.23
N ASN A 66 13.26 -8.90 24.91
CA ASN A 66 12.91 -8.35 26.20
C ASN A 66 11.57 -7.59 26.14
N ASN A 67 10.77 -7.72 27.19
CA ASN A 67 9.45 -7.08 27.35
C ASN A 67 8.37 -7.50 26.34
N GLN A 68 8.59 -8.56 25.55
CA GLN A 68 7.60 -9.10 24.61
C GLN A 68 6.88 -10.36 25.13
N HIS A 69 7.24 -10.83 26.32
CA HIS A 69 6.59 -11.96 27.01
C HIS A 69 6.49 -13.27 26.20
N GLY A 70 7.45 -13.52 25.30
CA GLY A 70 7.49 -14.72 24.47
C GLY A 70 8.83 -15.03 23.81
N TRP A 71 8.81 -16.09 23.00
CA TRP A 71 9.92 -16.61 22.20
C TRP A 71 9.72 -16.26 20.72
N HIS A 72 10.78 -15.91 20.01
CA HIS A 72 10.71 -15.23 18.71
C HIS A 72 11.39 -15.98 17.56
N GLY A 73 12.10 -17.06 17.89
CA GLY A 73 12.77 -17.88 16.90
C GLY A 73 13.92 -18.69 17.48
N ALA A 74 14.57 -19.45 16.60
CA ALA A 74 15.72 -20.26 16.93
C ALA A 74 16.75 -20.17 15.80
N ALA A 75 18.04 -20.15 16.17
CA ALA A 75 19.14 -20.20 15.21
C ALA A 75 20.22 -21.17 15.69
N VAL A 76 20.90 -21.83 14.75
CA VAL A 76 22.07 -22.65 15.04
C VAL A 76 23.34 -21.82 14.84
N MET A 77 24.31 -21.96 15.73
CA MET A 77 25.63 -21.35 15.54
C MET A 77 26.43 -22.07 14.45
N GLU A 78 27.07 -21.32 13.57
CA GLU A 78 27.93 -21.84 12.50
C GLU A 78 29.42 -21.64 12.79
N THR A 79 29.78 -20.63 13.58
CA THR A 79 31.17 -20.36 13.97
C THR A 79 31.29 -20.11 15.46
N ALA A 80 32.46 -20.37 16.03
CA ALA A 80 32.77 -19.96 17.40
C ALA A 80 32.83 -18.42 17.53
N PRO A 81 32.56 -17.86 18.73
CA PRO A 81 32.73 -16.44 19.01
C PRO A 81 34.18 -15.95 18.79
N THR A 82 34.35 -14.90 17.98
CA THR A 82 35.64 -14.25 17.71
C THR A 82 35.63 -12.78 18.12
N VAL A 83 36.75 -12.27 18.62
CA VAL A 83 36.92 -10.86 19.04
C VAL A 83 36.71 -9.92 17.85
N THR A 84 35.96 -8.83 18.06
CA THR A 84 35.90 -7.74 17.08
C THR A 84 37.20 -6.94 17.09
N GLU A 85 38.02 -7.00 16.03
CA GLU A 85 39.19 -6.14 15.91
C GLU A 85 38.78 -4.65 15.91
N LYS A 86 39.36 -3.84 16.80
CA LYS A 86 39.23 -2.38 16.75
C LYS A 86 40.23 -1.80 15.74
N SER A 87 39.76 -0.95 14.83
CA SER A 87 40.58 -0.07 13.97
C SER A 87 41.48 0.89 14.81
N PRO A 88 42.65 1.37 14.31
CA PRO A 88 43.82 1.64 15.15
C PRO A 88 43.93 3.05 15.76
N VAL A 89 44.48 3.04 16.99
CA VAL A 89 45.54 3.89 17.56
C VAL A 89 45.32 5.41 17.69
N ALA A 90 45.36 5.85 18.94
CA ALA A 90 45.58 7.21 19.39
C ALA A 90 46.88 7.83 18.83
N LYS A 91 46.77 8.98 18.16
CA LYS A 91 47.86 9.96 18.06
C LYS A 91 47.39 11.28 18.69
N GLN A 92 48.17 11.76 19.65
CA GLN A 92 48.10 13.13 20.16
C GLN A 92 48.27 14.12 19.02
N MET A 93 47.52 15.24 19.05
CA MET A 93 48.01 16.60 18.77
C MET A 93 46.96 17.65 19.18
N PRO A 94 47.37 18.91 19.47
CA PRO A 94 46.64 19.86 20.30
C PRO A 94 45.63 20.73 19.51
N ALA A 95 44.80 21.44 20.28
CA ALA A 95 43.71 22.30 19.83
C ALA A 95 44.11 23.37 18.81
N VAL A 96 43.21 23.66 17.84
CA VAL A 96 42.80 25.01 17.37
C VAL A 96 41.71 24.89 16.28
N CYS A 97 40.63 25.66 16.52
CA CYS A 97 39.67 26.34 15.64
C CYS A 97 39.31 25.85 14.20
N CYS A 98 38.01 25.66 14.01
CA CYS A 98 37.14 26.06 12.88
C CYS A 98 37.45 25.72 11.40
N THR A 99 36.36 25.27 10.75
CA THR A 99 35.93 25.41 9.33
C THR A 99 36.09 24.24 8.34
N LYS A 100 34.91 23.89 7.78
CA LYS A 100 34.55 23.44 6.42
C LYS A 100 35.17 22.17 5.82
N ASN A 101 34.23 21.32 5.39
CA ASN A 101 34.23 20.44 4.21
C ASN A 101 35.35 19.40 4.08
N GLN A 102 35.01 18.15 4.37
CA GLN A 102 35.25 16.99 3.49
C GLN A 102 34.47 15.77 4.00
N ILE A 103 33.83 15.06 3.08
CA ILE A 103 33.05 13.84 3.32
C ILE A 103 34.02 12.64 3.27
N PRO A 104 34.03 11.75 4.28
CA PRO A 104 34.56 10.40 4.12
C PRO A 104 33.44 9.40 3.78
N ILE A 105 33.79 8.49 2.89
CA ILE A 105 33.05 7.33 2.40
C ILE A 105 32.43 6.54 3.58
N LYS A 106 31.11 6.33 3.55
CA LYS A 106 30.37 5.62 4.61
C LYS A 106 30.59 4.10 4.51
N THR A 107 31.36 3.56 5.44
CA THR A 107 31.25 2.17 5.90
C THR A 107 29.86 1.90 6.50
N PRO A 108 29.34 0.65 6.46
CA PRO A 108 28.03 0.33 7.01
C PRO A 108 28.01 0.62 8.51
N HIS A 109 27.11 1.50 8.95
CA HIS A 109 26.93 1.83 10.34
C HIS A 109 26.36 0.63 11.11
N LEU A 110 27.17 0.09 12.02
CA LEU A 110 26.79 -0.81 13.10
C LEU A 110 25.82 -0.10 14.05
N ASN A 111 24.51 -0.29 13.86
CA ASN A 111 23.52 0.08 14.87
C ASN A 111 23.28 -1.08 15.84
N GLY A 112 24.30 -1.32 16.67
CA GLY A 112 24.19 -1.95 17.97
C GLY A 112 24.39 -0.89 19.06
N ASP A 113 23.62 0.20 19.01
CA ASP A 113 23.47 1.23 20.06
C ASP A 113 24.69 1.42 21.00
N CYS A 114 25.77 2.03 20.46
CA CYS A 114 26.89 2.58 21.23
C CYS A 114 26.56 3.94 21.89
N SER A 115 25.31 4.16 22.32
CA SER A 115 24.88 5.47 22.84
C SER A 115 25.12 5.67 24.34
N ASN A 116 25.74 4.71 25.04
CA ASN A 116 26.22 4.90 26.42
C ASN A 116 27.68 4.45 26.56
N PHE A 117 28.62 5.21 25.97
CA PHE A 117 30.01 5.19 26.43
C PHE A 117 30.09 5.90 27.79
N VAL A 118 29.80 5.18 28.86
CA VAL A 118 30.35 5.56 30.17
C VAL A 118 31.86 5.30 30.06
N ARG A 119 32.67 6.36 30.15
CA ARG A 119 34.13 6.24 30.29
C ARG A 119 34.41 5.32 31.49
N GLY A 120 34.83 4.08 31.26
CA GLY A 120 35.24 3.18 32.34
C GLY A 120 35.23 1.66 32.07
N ASP A 121 34.53 1.15 31.05
CA ASP A 121 34.35 -0.31 30.90
C ASP A 121 35.23 -0.92 29.79
N SER A 122 36.24 -1.70 30.16
CA SER A 122 37.20 -2.38 29.28
C SER A 122 36.75 -3.79 28.86
N TYR A 123 35.49 -3.99 28.48
CA TYR A 123 34.96 -5.33 28.15
C TYR A 123 34.88 -5.58 26.63
N GLY A 124 35.35 -6.75 26.20
CA GLY A 124 35.38 -7.19 24.79
C GLY A 124 34.02 -7.59 24.24
N TRP A 125 33.81 -7.33 22.94
CA TRP A 125 32.69 -7.86 22.16
C TRP A 125 33.16 -9.01 21.27
N TYR A 126 32.33 -10.03 21.17
CA TYR A 126 32.55 -11.19 20.30
C TYR A 126 31.39 -11.33 19.34
N GLN A 127 31.69 -11.77 18.12
CA GLN A 127 30.72 -12.05 17.07
C GLN A 127 30.87 -13.47 16.55
N PHE A 128 29.77 -14.04 16.07
CA PHE A 128 29.73 -15.36 15.44
C PHE A 128 28.58 -15.46 14.44
N LYS A 129 28.72 -16.35 13.46
CA LYS A 129 27.69 -16.61 12.45
C LYS A 129 26.60 -17.52 13.02
N VAL A 130 25.36 -17.22 12.64
CA VAL A 130 24.18 -18.02 12.98
C VAL A 130 23.34 -18.26 11.73
N LYS A 131 22.77 -19.46 11.65
CA LYS A 131 21.76 -19.81 10.64
C LYS A 131 20.41 -19.96 11.32
N TRP A 132 19.46 -19.13 10.93
CA TRP A 132 18.10 -19.17 11.45
C TRP A 132 17.38 -20.46 11.03
N LEU A 133 16.79 -21.13 12.01
CA LEU A 133 16.01 -22.36 11.83
C LEU A 133 14.51 -22.06 11.77
N THR A 134 14.05 -21.08 12.56
CA THR A 134 12.67 -20.62 12.62
C THR A 134 12.67 -19.18 13.12
N GLU A 135 11.89 -18.31 12.49
CA GLU A 135 11.80 -16.88 12.83
C GLU A 135 10.38 -16.37 12.56
N PHE A 136 9.91 -15.42 13.38
CA PHE A 136 8.57 -14.84 13.23
C PHE A 136 8.59 -13.41 12.69
N GLN A 137 9.70 -12.69 12.83
CA GLN A 137 9.75 -11.25 12.60
C GLN A 137 9.56 -10.87 11.13
N GLY A 138 10.07 -11.67 10.20
CA GLY A 138 9.92 -11.44 8.77
C GLY A 138 8.46 -11.49 8.34
N GLU A 139 7.85 -12.67 8.41
CA GLU A 139 6.50 -12.88 7.89
C GLU A 139 5.37 -12.45 8.84
N PHE A 140 5.62 -12.49 10.15
CA PHE A 140 4.60 -12.32 11.19
C PHE A 140 4.89 -11.15 12.16
N LYS A 141 5.89 -10.31 11.87
CA LYS A 141 6.23 -9.11 12.67
C LYS A 141 6.47 -9.44 14.15
N GLU A 142 5.86 -8.72 15.07
CA GLU A 142 6.10 -8.84 16.52
C GLU A 142 5.38 -10.04 17.18
N GLN A 143 4.90 -11.00 16.38
CA GLN A 143 4.31 -12.24 16.91
C GLN A 143 5.34 -13.08 17.67
N CYS A 144 4.88 -13.79 18.70
CA CYS A 144 5.73 -14.65 19.51
C CYS A 144 4.99 -15.87 20.04
N LEU A 145 5.75 -16.93 20.34
CA LEU A 145 5.26 -18.03 21.16
C LEU A 145 5.24 -17.57 22.62
N SER A 146 4.04 -17.37 23.16
CA SER A 146 3.86 -16.87 24.54
C SER A 146 4.53 -17.76 25.57
N PHE A 147 5.08 -17.17 26.64
CA PHE A 147 5.65 -17.91 27.77
C PHE A 147 4.66 -18.86 28.47
N SER A 148 3.36 -18.61 28.35
CA SER A 148 2.32 -19.51 28.90
C SER A 148 2.35 -20.89 28.23
N ALA A 149 2.73 -20.96 26.95
CA ALA A 149 2.88 -22.22 26.21
C ALA A 149 4.09 -23.04 26.65
N THR A 150 4.98 -22.45 27.45
CA THR A 150 6.24 -23.07 27.89
C THR A 150 6.35 -23.12 29.42
N LYS A 151 5.22 -23.02 30.13
CA LYS A 151 5.14 -22.92 31.61
C LYS A 151 5.71 -24.14 32.34
N GLU A 152 5.69 -25.30 31.70
CA GLU A 152 6.13 -26.59 32.27
C GLU A 152 7.62 -26.85 32.05
N LEU A 153 8.28 -26.04 31.20
CA LEU A 153 9.69 -26.19 30.90
C LEU A 153 10.53 -25.50 31.96
N VAL A 154 11.56 -26.21 32.45
CA VAL A 154 12.44 -25.74 33.53
C VAL A 154 13.91 -25.75 33.14
N LEU A 155 14.70 -24.92 33.82
CA LEU A 155 16.17 -24.93 33.84
C LEU A 155 16.70 -26.12 34.66
N LEU A 156 18.02 -26.30 34.68
CA LEU A 156 18.69 -27.34 35.46
C LEU A 156 18.45 -27.22 36.98
N ASP A 157 18.16 -26.01 37.48
CA ASP A 157 17.85 -25.71 38.87
C ASP A 157 16.34 -25.74 39.18
N ASN A 158 15.53 -26.33 38.28
CA ASN A 158 14.06 -26.38 38.33
C ASN A 158 13.36 -25.01 38.25
N THR A 159 14.06 -23.92 37.96
CA THR A 159 13.40 -22.63 37.74
C THR A 159 12.75 -22.57 36.35
N PRO A 160 11.63 -21.85 36.15
CA PRO A 160 10.99 -21.73 34.84
C PRO A 160 11.91 -21.14 33.76
N ILE A 161 11.88 -21.69 32.54
CA ILE A 161 12.81 -21.27 31.46
C ILE A 161 12.66 -19.80 31.03
N ASN A 162 11.51 -19.16 31.27
CA ASN A 162 11.34 -17.75 30.94
C ASN A 162 12.23 -16.83 31.80
N LYS A 163 12.65 -17.31 32.98
CA LYS A 163 13.60 -16.64 33.89
C LYS A 163 15.07 -16.86 33.50
N ALA A 164 15.35 -17.62 32.45
CA ALA A 164 16.71 -17.84 31.97
C ALA A 164 17.44 -16.52 31.71
N ARG A 165 18.67 -16.42 32.20
CA ARG A 165 19.58 -15.33 31.84
C ARG A 165 19.99 -15.46 30.37
N ASN A 166 20.48 -14.36 29.80
CA ASN A 166 21.08 -14.41 28.47
C ASN A 166 22.18 -15.49 28.44
N PHE A 167 22.31 -16.24 27.35
CA PHE A 167 23.23 -17.37 27.16
C PHE A 167 23.24 -18.40 28.31
N GLN A 168 22.10 -18.62 28.98
CA GLN A 168 21.95 -19.70 29.95
C GLN A 168 21.67 -21.01 29.20
N GLU A 169 22.41 -22.07 29.52
CA GLU A 169 22.19 -23.40 28.96
C GLU A 169 20.91 -24.04 29.52
N LEU A 170 20.19 -24.75 28.65
CA LEU A 170 19.02 -25.55 28.97
C LEU A 170 19.36 -27.03 28.96
N ASN A 171 18.63 -27.83 29.74
CA ASN A 171 18.66 -29.28 29.58
C ASN A 171 18.08 -29.68 28.20
N GLU A 172 18.47 -30.86 27.72
CA GLU A 172 18.10 -31.36 26.39
C GLU A 172 16.60 -31.41 26.17
N HIS A 173 15.84 -31.86 27.17
CA HIS A 173 14.38 -31.94 27.10
C HIS A 173 13.75 -30.55 26.92
N SER A 174 14.06 -29.59 27.80
CA SER A 174 13.51 -28.23 27.73
C SER A 174 13.90 -27.51 26.43
N GLY A 175 15.15 -27.65 25.99
CA GLY A 175 15.62 -27.01 24.76
C GLY A 175 14.92 -27.58 23.51
N ARG A 176 14.84 -28.91 23.40
CA ARG A 176 14.17 -29.59 22.29
C ARG A 176 12.68 -29.29 22.26
N THR A 177 11.98 -29.41 23.39
CA THR A 177 10.54 -29.16 23.47
C THR A 177 10.21 -27.70 23.11
N LEU A 178 11.00 -26.73 23.58
CA LEU A 178 10.81 -25.33 23.19
C LEU A 178 10.98 -25.11 21.68
N TYR A 179 12.00 -25.72 21.07
CA TYR A 179 12.19 -25.65 19.62
C TYR A 179 11.02 -26.27 18.84
N GLU A 180 10.53 -27.44 19.26
CA GLU A 180 9.38 -28.09 18.65
C GLU A 180 8.11 -27.22 18.75
N LEU A 181 7.87 -26.57 19.89
CA LEU A 181 6.76 -25.63 20.07
C LEU A 181 6.90 -24.39 19.17
N LEU A 182 8.11 -23.86 18.98
CA LEU A 182 8.37 -22.74 18.06
C LEU A 182 8.00 -23.11 16.62
N VAL A 183 8.40 -24.30 16.17
CA VAL A 183 8.09 -24.81 14.82
C VAL A 183 6.58 -25.04 14.65
N GLN A 184 5.93 -25.65 15.65
CA GLN A 184 4.47 -25.85 15.62
C GLN A 184 3.71 -24.52 15.57
N HIS A 185 4.16 -23.53 16.33
CA HIS A 185 3.57 -22.20 16.34
C HIS A 185 3.76 -21.49 14.99
N TYR A 186 4.94 -21.56 14.38
CA TYR A 186 5.20 -21.05 13.04
C TYR A 186 4.22 -21.64 12.02
N HIS A 187 4.08 -22.96 11.97
CA HIS A 187 3.14 -23.61 11.05
C HIS A 187 1.68 -23.24 11.32
N LYS A 188 1.30 -23.00 12.58
CA LYS A 188 -0.03 -22.49 12.91
C LYS A 188 -0.24 -21.10 12.31
N LEU A 189 0.72 -20.18 12.49
CA LEU A 189 0.65 -18.83 11.90
C LEU A 189 0.53 -18.86 10.36
N CYS A 190 1.25 -19.77 9.69
CA CYS A 190 1.11 -19.98 8.24
C CYS A 190 -0.32 -20.39 7.85
N ARG A 191 -0.91 -21.39 8.54
CA ARG A 191 -2.28 -21.86 8.26
C ARG A 191 -3.33 -20.79 8.51
N ASP A 192 -3.25 -20.10 9.66
CA ASP A 192 -4.19 -19.04 10.01
C ASP A 192 -4.18 -17.91 8.96
N ARG A 193 -3.01 -17.60 8.38
CA ARG A 193 -2.86 -16.65 7.27
C ARG A 193 -3.51 -17.17 5.98
N GLU A 194 -3.26 -18.42 5.60
CA GLU A 194 -3.85 -19.03 4.39
C GLU A 194 -5.38 -19.10 4.46
N GLU A 195 -5.94 -19.49 5.61
CA GLU A 195 -7.39 -19.51 5.81
C GLU A 195 -8.00 -18.11 5.74
N LYS A 196 -7.31 -17.11 6.29
CA LYS A 196 -7.73 -15.72 6.18
C LYS A 196 -7.78 -15.27 4.72
N LEU A 197 -6.75 -15.58 3.93
CA LEU A 197 -6.70 -15.27 2.49
C LEU A 197 -7.83 -15.97 1.72
N LYS A 198 -8.10 -17.25 2.00
CA LYS A 198 -9.20 -17.99 1.37
C LYS A 198 -10.57 -17.41 1.70
N LYS A 199 -10.81 -17.07 2.97
CA LYS A 199 -12.07 -16.42 3.38
C LYS A 199 -12.24 -15.05 2.73
N GLU A 200 -11.15 -14.28 2.61
CA GLU A 200 -11.14 -13.02 1.89
C GLU A 200 -11.47 -13.21 0.41
N GLU A 201 -10.99 -14.27 -0.25
CA GLU A 201 -11.32 -14.62 -1.64
C GLU A 201 -12.77 -15.10 -1.84
N GLU A 202 -13.30 -15.92 -0.93
CA GLU A 202 -14.66 -16.46 -0.96
C GLU A 202 -15.74 -15.39 -0.75
N GLN A 203 -15.45 -14.34 0.03
CA GLN A 203 -16.37 -13.24 0.27
C GLN A 203 -16.47 -12.23 -0.88
N ILE A 204 -15.63 -12.37 -1.90
CA ILE A 204 -15.66 -11.43 -3.03
C ILE A 204 -16.80 -11.85 -3.96
N PRO A 205 -17.82 -11.00 -4.17
CA PRO A 205 -18.90 -11.32 -5.10
C PRO A 205 -18.34 -11.65 -6.49
N PRO A 206 -19.04 -12.50 -7.27
CA PRO A 206 -18.63 -12.79 -8.64
C PRO A 206 -18.47 -11.45 -9.39
N PRO A 207 -17.42 -11.31 -10.22
CA PRO A 207 -17.18 -10.06 -10.89
C PRO A 207 -18.36 -9.76 -11.80
N PHE A 208 -18.72 -8.48 -11.89
CA PHE A 208 -19.89 -8.07 -12.68
C PHE A 208 -19.70 -8.35 -14.19
N PHE A 209 -18.45 -8.52 -14.62
CA PHE A 209 -18.02 -8.99 -15.95
C PHE A 209 -16.83 -9.95 -15.82
N HIS A 210 -16.66 -10.88 -16.78
CA HIS A 210 -15.50 -11.79 -16.85
C HIS A 210 -14.73 -11.58 -18.17
N PRO A 211 -13.40 -11.35 -18.16
CA PRO A 211 -12.63 -10.96 -19.35
C PRO A 211 -12.45 -12.09 -20.36
N ARG A 212 -12.62 -13.35 -19.91
CA ARG A 212 -12.42 -14.52 -20.75
C ARG A 212 -13.48 -14.65 -21.86
N GLU A 213 -14.48 -13.78 -21.88
CA GLU A 213 -15.61 -13.85 -22.80
C GLU A 213 -15.43 -13.03 -24.10
N SER A 214 -14.45 -12.12 -24.22
CA SER A 214 -14.07 -11.45 -25.49
C SER A 214 -12.75 -10.67 -25.38
N ARG A 215 -12.02 -10.50 -26.51
CA ARG A 215 -10.82 -9.67 -26.62
C ARG A 215 -11.04 -8.33 -27.34
N ASP A 216 -12.21 -8.11 -27.96
CA ASP A 216 -12.51 -6.85 -28.65
C ASP A 216 -13.08 -5.83 -27.65
N MET A 217 -12.40 -4.69 -27.52
CA MET A 217 -12.81 -3.62 -26.60
C MET A 217 -14.18 -3.04 -26.94
N GLN A 218 -14.58 -2.95 -28.21
CA GLN A 218 -15.93 -2.43 -28.56
C GLN A 218 -17.03 -3.39 -28.08
N GLU A 219 -16.76 -4.69 -28.15
CA GLU A 219 -17.66 -5.72 -27.65
C GLU A 219 -17.74 -5.68 -26.11
N VAL A 220 -16.60 -5.49 -25.44
CA VAL A 220 -16.54 -5.28 -23.98
C VAL A 220 -17.39 -4.07 -23.55
N TRP A 221 -17.26 -2.93 -24.24
CA TRP A 221 -18.09 -1.74 -24.00
C TRP A 221 -19.59 -2.06 -24.11
N SER A 222 -19.98 -2.69 -25.22
CA SER A 222 -21.38 -3.00 -25.52
C SER A 222 -22.01 -3.93 -24.48
N ARG A 223 -21.30 -5.00 -24.08
CA ARG A 223 -21.77 -5.96 -23.07
C ARG A 223 -21.89 -5.34 -21.68
N ILE A 224 -20.90 -4.55 -21.25
CA ILE A 224 -20.98 -3.86 -19.96
C ILE A 224 -22.18 -2.90 -19.96
N LEU A 225 -22.38 -2.15 -21.05
CA LEU A 225 -23.52 -1.23 -21.14
C LEU A 225 -24.87 -1.95 -21.14
N GLU A 226 -24.98 -3.10 -21.80
CA GLU A 226 -26.18 -3.93 -21.75
C GLU A 226 -26.50 -4.39 -20.32
N LYS A 227 -25.49 -4.87 -19.58
CA LYS A 227 -25.64 -5.22 -18.16
C LYS A 227 -26.03 -4.02 -17.31
N VAL A 228 -25.48 -2.83 -17.57
CA VAL A 228 -25.86 -1.61 -16.82
C VAL A 228 -27.28 -1.14 -17.17
N LYS A 229 -27.73 -1.31 -18.42
CA LYS A 229 -29.12 -1.02 -18.80
C LYS A 229 -30.13 -1.85 -18.01
N ASN A 230 -29.77 -3.06 -17.58
CA ASN A 230 -30.59 -3.88 -16.68
C ASN A 230 -30.67 -3.30 -15.25
N LEU A 231 -29.74 -2.44 -14.85
CA LEU A 231 -29.76 -1.74 -13.55
C LEU A 231 -30.56 -0.42 -13.61
N GLY A 232 -30.69 0.18 -14.78
CA GLY A 232 -31.39 1.45 -14.98
C GLY A 232 -30.92 2.21 -16.22
N LYS A 233 -31.41 3.44 -16.37
CA LYS A 233 -31.07 4.29 -17.52
C LYS A 233 -29.61 4.73 -17.44
N VAL A 234 -28.80 4.38 -18.44
CA VAL A 234 -27.43 4.91 -18.56
C VAL A 234 -27.52 6.41 -18.88
N LEU A 235 -26.78 7.24 -18.14
CA LEU A 235 -26.68 8.68 -18.36
C LEU A 235 -25.37 9.06 -19.06
N LEU A 236 -24.27 8.41 -18.68
CA LEU A 236 -22.96 8.61 -19.27
C LEU A 236 -22.19 7.29 -19.29
N ALA A 237 -21.48 7.05 -20.37
CA ALA A 237 -20.44 6.04 -20.47
C ALA A 237 -19.24 6.66 -21.20
N CYS A 238 -18.08 6.71 -20.54
CA CYS A 238 -16.91 7.39 -21.06
C CYS A 238 -15.59 6.73 -20.66
N ALA A 239 -14.56 6.95 -21.48
CA ALA A 239 -13.21 6.51 -21.18
C ALA A 239 -12.69 7.22 -19.91
N PHE A 240 -11.89 6.48 -19.15
CA PHE A 240 -11.26 6.95 -17.92
C PHE A 240 -9.73 6.86 -18.06
N GLY A 241 -9.01 7.23 -16.99
CA GLY A 241 -7.56 7.13 -16.95
C GLY A 241 -6.85 7.91 -18.06
N SER A 242 -5.79 7.34 -18.62
CA SER A 242 -4.93 8.04 -19.59
C SER A 242 -5.64 8.44 -20.90
N GLN A 243 -6.68 7.71 -21.30
CA GLN A 243 -7.44 8.01 -22.53
C GLN A 243 -8.23 9.31 -22.40
N ARG A 244 -8.85 9.54 -21.23
CA ARG A 244 -9.61 10.78 -20.91
C ARG A 244 -8.81 12.05 -21.17
N TYR A 245 -7.50 12.01 -20.93
CA TYR A 245 -6.63 13.17 -21.01
C TYR A 245 -5.85 13.28 -22.33
N ASN A 246 -6.04 12.34 -23.26
CA ASN A 246 -5.21 12.17 -24.47
C ASN A 246 -3.73 11.85 -24.19
N LEU A 247 -3.49 11.01 -23.18
CA LEU A 247 -2.16 10.65 -22.68
C LEU A 247 -1.92 9.13 -22.70
N HIS A 248 -2.75 8.39 -23.44
CA HIS A 248 -2.62 6.95 -23.58
C HIS A 248 -1.49 6.59 -24.56
N THR A 249 -0.85 5.45 -24.32
CA THR A 249 0.13 4.82 -25.23
C THR A 249 -0.40 3.46 -25.68
N ALA A 250 0.32 2.75 -26.56
CA ALA A 250 -0.09 1.42 -27.00
C ALA A 250 -0.18 0.40 -25.84
N GLU A 251 0.54 0.67 -24.75
CA GLU A 251 0.58 -0.13 -23.53
C GLU A 251 -0.39 0.35 -22.45
N SER A 252 -1.16 1.41 -22.71
CA SER A 252 -2.16 1.88 -21.75
C SER A 252 -3.30 0.87 -21.61
N ASP A 253 -3.72 0.69 -20.36
CA ASP A 253 -4.99 0.07 -20.00
C ASP A 253 -6.19 0.86 -20.56
N THR A 254 -7.33 0.18 -20.66
CA THR A 254 -8.61 0.83 -20.90
C THR A 254 -9.40 0.83 -19.61
N ASP A 255 -9.80 2.03 -19.21
CA ASP A 255 -10.65 2.26 -18.06
C ASP A 255 -12.02 2.79 -18.51
N MET A 256 -13.09 2.32 -17.88
CA MET A 256 -14.47 2.72 -18.15
C MET A 256 -15.08 3.41 -16.95
N PHE A 257 -15.79 4.51 -17.19
CA PHE A 257 -16.56 5.20 -16.17
C PHE A 257 -18.01 5.36 -16.63
N ILE A 258 -18.94 4.81 -15.86
CA ILE A 258 -20.35 4.76 -16.23
C ILE A 258 -21.19 5.35 -15.11
N ILE A 259 -22.19 6.14 -15.48
CA ILE A 259 -23.19 6.70 -14.58
C ILE A 259 -24.55 6.20 -15.05
N TYR A 260 -25.32 5.61 -14.14
CA TYR A 260 -26.68 5.16 -14.43
C TYR A 260 -27.66 5.69 -13.39
N ALA A 261 -28.89 5.96 -13.81
CA ALA A 261 -30.02 6.25 -12.94
C ALA A 261 -30.83 4.97 -12.73
N ALA A 262 -30.79 4.42 -11.52
CA ALA A 262 -31.67 3.33 -11.13
C ALA A 262 -33.15 3.72 -11.27
N SER A 263 -34.02 2.74 -11.46
CA SER A 263 -35.46 3.02 -11.59
C SER A 263 -36.01 3.68 -10.32
N ALA A 264 -37.00 4.57 -10.45
CA ALA A 264 -37.65 5.18 -9.30
C ALA A 264 -38.27 4.12 -8.35
N LYS A 265 -38.68 2.96 -8.90
CA LYS A 265 -39.16 1.82 -8.11
C LYS A 265 -38.08 1.26 -7.19
N ASP A 266 -36.86 1.08 -7.68
CA ASP A 266 -35.77 0.51 -6.87
C ASP A 266 -35.29 1.49 -5.81
N VAL A 267 -35.27 2.79 -6.14
CA VAL A 267 -34.87 3.85 -5.20
C VAL A 267 -35.90 4.05 -4.08
N LEU A 268 -37.20 4.04 -4.39
CA LEU A 268 -38.28 4.26 -3.41
C LEU A 268 -38.75 2.95 -2.75
N GLY A 269 -38.39 1.81 -3.32
CA GLY A 269 -38.76 0.48 -2.84
C GLY A 269 -37.79 -0.08 -1.79
N PHE A 270 -38.03 -1.32 -1.38
CA PHE A 270 -37.24 -2.00 -0.34
C PHE A 270 -35.94 -2.65 -0.85
N ASN A 271 -35.60 -2.47 -2.13
CA ASN A 271 -34.40 -3.04 -2.76
C ASN A 271 -33.56 -1.92 -3.39
N PRO A 272 -32.89 -1.08 -2.57
CA PRO A 272 -32.15 0.07 -3.07
C PRO A 272 -30.99 -0.36 -3.99
N PRO A 273 -30.68 0.43 -5.03
CA PRO A 273 -29.62 0.11 -5.96
C PRO A 273 -28.24 0.17 -5.30
N LYS A 274 -27.31 -0.66 -5.80
CA LYS A 274 -25.92 -0.59 -5.39
C LYS A 274 -25.31 0.73 -5.88
N GLN A 275 -24.85 1.54 -4.92
CA GLN A 275 -24.34 2.89 -5.16
C GLN A 275 -23.05 2.92 -6.01
N THR A 276 -22.20 1.90 -5.92
CA THR A 276 -20.97 1.80 -6.72
C THR A 276 -20.66 0.35 -7.05
N ILE A 277 -20.37 0.07 -8.32
CA ILE A 277 -19.91 -1.22 -8.81
C ILE A 277 -18.52 -1.02 -9.41
N LYS A 278 -17.57 -1.85 -9.00
CA LYS A 278 -16.22 -1.93 -9.55
C LYS A 278 -15.87 -3.38 -9.78
N ASN A 279 -15.01 -3.65 -10.75
CA ASN A 279 -14.36 -4.94 -10.89
C ASN A 279 -13.09 -5.04 -10.04
N ARG A 280 -12.49 -6.23 -10.05
CA ARG A 280 -11.24 -6.53 -9.35
C ARG A 280 -10.06 -6.08 -10.21
N ASP A 281 -8.93 -5.76 -9.58
CA ASP A 281 -7.67 -5.36 -10.24
C ASP A 281 -7.08 -6.43 -11.19
N THR A 282 -7.66 -7.64 -11.23
CA THR A 282 -7.22 -8.77 -12.07
C THR A 282 -7.86 -8.79 -13.45
N GLU A 283 -8.75 -7.85 -13.74
CA GLU A 283 -9.56 -7.82 -14.95
C GLU A 283 -8.88 -6.98 -16.05
N THR A 284 -9.14 -7.27 -17.32
CA THR A 284 -8.41 -6.63 -18.44
C THR A 284 -8.84 -5.19 -18.72
N CYS A 285 -9.99 -4.78 -18.19
CA CYS A 285 -10.56 -3.46 -18.36
C CYS A 285 -11.18 -3.03 -17.04
N ASP A 286 -10.61 -2.03 -16.38
CA ASP A 286 -11.16 -1.51 -15.14
C ASP A 286 -12.44 -0.73 -15.43
N TYR A 287 -13.50 -0.94 -14.65
CA TYR A 287 -14.71 -0.15 -14.73
C TYR A 287 -15.17 0.35 -13.37
N THR A 288 -15.61 1.60 -13.33
CA THR A 288 -16.33 2.18 -12.19
C THR A 288 -17.70 2.62 -12.66
N ILE A 289 -18.73 2.05 -12.03
CA ILE A 289 -20.12 2.33 -12.33
C ILE A 289 -20.75 2.95 -11.09
N HIS A 290 -21.26 4.17 -11.22
CA HIS A 290 -21.96 4.87 -10.15
C HIS A 290 -23.45 4.95 -10.45
N GLU A 291 -24.24 4.68 -9.43
CA GLU A 291 -25.63 5.13 -9.40
C GLU A 291 -25.63 6.68 -9.33
N VAL A 292 -26.58 7.34 -9.99
CA VAL A 292 -26.58 8.81 -10.15
C VAL A 292 -26.61 9.56 -8.82
N PHE A 293 -27.26 9.03 -7.78
CA PHE A 293 -27.21 9.62 -6.44
C PHE A 293 -25.78 9.64 -5.91
N ARG A 294 -25.07 8.50 -5.97
CA ARG A 294 -23.67 8.42 -5.56
C ARG A 294 -22.78 9.36 -6.35
N TYR A 295 -23.00 9.45 -7.66
CA TYR A 295 -22.29 10.39 -8.50
C TYR A 295 -22.52 11.84 -8.04
N CYS A 296 -23.77 12.23 -7.76
CA CYS A 296 -24.12 13.56 -7.24
C CYS A 296 -23.44 13.86 -5.90
N GLU A 297 -23.41 12.90 -4.96
CA GLU A 297 -22.69 13.07 -3.68
C GLU A 297 -21.19 13.36 -3.90
N LEU A 298 -20.56 12.58 -4.77
CA LEU A 298 -19.14 12.73 -5.08
C LEU A 298 -18.85 14.05 -5.82
N LEU A 299 -19.74 14.44 -6.73
CA LEU A 299 -19.65 15.70 -7.46
C LEU A 299 -19.79 16.91 -6.51
N LEU A 300 -20.73 16.88 -5.56
CA LEU A 300 -20.84 17.89 -4.50
C LEU A 300 -19.62 17.90 -3.59
N GLY A 301 -19.01 16.75 -3.33
CA GLY A 301 -17.77 16.64 -2.57
C GLY A 301 -16.52 17.12 -3.32
N GLY A 302 -16.65 17.57 -4.57
CA GLY A 302 -15.55 18.03 -5.42
C GLY A 302 -14.63 16.92 -5.90
N ASP A 303 -15.09 15.66 -5.98
CA ASP A 303 -14.27 14.53 -6.44
C ASP A 303 -13.78 14.79 -7.88
N PRO A 304 -12.45 14.89 -8.12
CA PRO A 304 -11.89 15.18 -9.43
C PRO A 304 -12.43 14.30 -10.54
N ARG A 305 -12.62 13.00 -10.26
CA ARG A 305 -13.01 12.00 -11.25
C ARG A 305 -14.43 12.24 -11.76
N CYS A 306 -15.30 12.77 -10.89
CA CYS A 306 -16.68 13.13 -11.19
C CYS A 306 -16.79 14.54 -11.78
N VAL A 307 -15.97 15.49 -11.32
CA VAL A 307 -15.95 16.85 -11.89
C VAL A 307 -15.48 16.83 -13.34
N GLU A 308 -14.43 16.08 -13.64
CA GLU A 308 -13.87 15.97 -14.99
C GLU A 308 -14.87 15.41 -16.03
N THR A 309 -15.88 14.62 -15.61
CA THR A 309 -16.88 14.11 -16.56
C THR A 309 -17.76 15.20 -17.16
N LEU A 310 -17.82 16.39 -16.55
CA LEU A 310 -18.57 17.54 -17.04
C LEU A 310 -17.80 18.32 -18.12
N PHE A 311 -16.55 17.95 -18.41
CA PHE A 311 -15.65 18.65 -19.34
C PHE A 311 -15.00 17.70 -20.36
N LEU A 312 -15.68 16.59 -20.68
CA LEU A 312 -15.14 15.57 -21.57
C LEU A 312 -15.09 16.04 -23.02
N HIS A 313 -14.02 15.67 -23.71
CA HIS A 313 -13.96 15.78 -25.17
C HIS A 313 -14.83 14.69 -25.82
N PRO A 314 -15.51 14.96 -26.95
CA PRO A 314 -16.39 13.99 -27.61
C PRO A 314 -15.73 12.63 -27.91
N SER A 315 -14.43 12.59 -28.22
CA SER A 315 -13.70 11.33 -28.47
C SER A 315 -13.56 10.42 -27.25
N CYS A 316 -13.83 10.93 -26.04
CA CYS A 316 -13.80 10.15 -24.80
C CYS A 316 -15.20 9.68 -24.38
N VAL A 317 -16.26 10.13 -25.06
CA VAL A 317 -17.64 9.80 -24.73
C VAL A 317 -18.10 8.65 -25.63
N TYR A 318 -18.45 7.52 -25.02
CA TYR A 318 -19.03 6.39 -25.73
C TYR A 318 -20.55 6.56 -25.85
N TYR A 319 -21.18 7.00 -24.76
CA TYR A 319 -22.61 7.28 -24.71
C TYR A 319 -22.89 8.42 -23.72
N ALA A 320 -23.80 9.33 -24.08
CA ALA A 320 -24.34 10.34 -23.17
C ALA A 320 -25.82 10.53 -23.47
N ALA A 321 -26.66 10.48 -22.44
CA ALA A 321 -28.08 10.79 -22.55
C ALA A 321 -28.31 12.31 -22.68
N GLU A 322 -29.47 12.71 -23.17
CA GLU A 322 -29.85 14.13 -23.28
C GLU A 322 -29.79 14.84 -21.92
N GLU A 323 -30.27 14.18 -20.86
CA GLU A 323 -30.27 14.76 -19.51
C GLU A 323 -28.86 15.04 -18.97
N TRP A 324 -27.85 14.31 -19.47
CA TRP A 324 -26.45 14.56 -19.13
C TRP A 324 -25.96 15.90 -19.68
N GLN A 325 -26.43 16.29 -20.86
CA GLN A 325 -26.04 17.55 -21.50
C GLN A 325 -26.52 18.75 -20.67
N GLY A 326 -27.72 18.67 -20.11
CA GLY A 326 -28.26 19.68 -19.20
C GLY A 326 -27.37 19.91 -17.97
N LEU A 327 -26.84 18.84 -17.38
CA LEU A 327 -25.92 18.95 -16.23
C LEU A 327 -24.58 19.58 -16.63
N CYS A 328 -24.03 19.23 -17.80
CA CYS A 328 -22.75 19.76 -18.28
C CYS A 328 -22.75 21.28 -18.45
N GLN A 329 -23.90 21.90 -18.75
CA GLN A 329 -24.04 23.36 -18.87
C GLN A 329 -23.68 24.10 -17.58
N TYR A 330 -23.81 23.44 -16.43
CA TYR A 330 -23.47 23.99 -15.11
C TYR A 330 -22.11 23.53 -14.60
N GLY A 331 -21.30 22.85 -15.42
CA GLY A 331 -20.04 22.23 -15.02
C GLY A 331 -19.08 23.17 -14.29
N LYS A 332 -18.94 24.41 -14.77
CA LYS A 332 -18.07 25.43 -14.16
C LYS A 332 -18.43 25.76 -12.70
N LEU A 333 -19.70 25.61 -12.32
CA LEU A 333 -20.14 25.87 -10.94
C LEU A 333 -19.63 24.81 -9.94
N PHE A 334 -19.18 23.65 -10.42
CA PHE A 334 -18.57 22.60 -9.60
C PHE A 334 -17.05 22.76 -9.43
N LEU A 335 -16.43 23.74 -10.08
CA LEU A 335 -15.01 24.10 -9.90
C LEU A 335 -14.85 24.97 -8.65
N THR A 336 -15.11 24.40 -7.48
CA THR A 336 -15.14 25.07 -6.17
C THR A 336 -13.77 25.05 -5.48
N LYS A 337 -13.64 25.79 -4.37
CA LYS A 337 -12.48 25.66 -3.47
C LYS A 337 -12.27 24.22 -2.99
N GLN A 338 -13.36 23.53 -2.65
CA GLN A 338 -13.31 22.12 -2.24
C GLN A 338 -12.77 21.21 -3.35
N CYS A 339 -13.17 21.43 -4.60
CA CYS A 339 -12.63 20.70 -5.76
C CYS A 339 -11.11 20.91 -5.89
N LEU A 340 -10.63 22.15 -5.77
CA LEU A 340 -9.21 22.46 -5.78
C LEU A 340 -8.44 21.75 -4.66
N GLU A 341 -8.99 21.76 -3.43
CA GLU A 341 -8.42 21.06 -2.28
C GLU A 341 -8.32 19.55 -2.51
N LYS A 342 -9.29 18.94 -3.20
CA LYS A 342 -9.23 17.51 -3.55
C LYS A 342 -8.09 17.21 -4.51
N TYR A 343 -7.92 18.01 -5.57
CA TYR A 343 -6.77 17.85 -6.48
C TYR A 343 -5.44 17.97 -5.74
N LEU A 344 -5.29 18.99 -4.88
CA LEU A 344 -4.09 19.19 -4.08
C LEU A 344 -3.86 18.05 -3.09
N GLY A 345 -4.92 17.57 -2.43
CA GLY A 345 -4.86 16.44 -1.51
C GLY A 345 -4.41 15.15 -2.20
N ASP A 346 -4.93 14.86 -3.40
CA ASP A 346 -4.54 13.69 -4.18
C ASP A 346 -3.09 13.81 -4.69
N ALA A 347 -2.68 15.01 -5.13
CA ALA A 347 -1.33 15.26 -5.63
C ALA A 347 -0.26 15.23 -4.53
N THR A 348 -0.55 15.79 -3.35
CA THR A 348 0.42 15.97 -2.25
C THR A 348 0.31 14.88 -1.17
N GLY A 349 -0.74 14.06 -1.22
CA GLY A 349 -1.07 13.06 -0.20
C GLY A 349 -0.21 11.80 -0.23
N SER A 350 -0.66 10.79 0.53
CA SER A 350 0.05 9.52 0.75
C SER A 350 0.20 8.66 -0.51
N ARG A 351 -0.56 8.93 -1.57
CA ARG A 351 -0.46 8.25 -2.87
C ARG A 351 0.15 9.13 -3.97
N GLY A 352 0.54 10.37 -3.65
CA GLY A 352 1.13 11.35 -4.54
C GLY A 352 2.57 11.65 -4.17
N LEU A 353 2.90 12.92 -3.89
CA LEU A 353 4.24 13.38 -3.54
C LEU A 353 4.87 12.61 -2.36
N LYS A 354 4.12 12.36 -1.28
CA LYS A 354 4.68 11.61 -0.13
C LYS A 354 5.10 10.20 -0.52
N GLN A 355 4.41 9.58 -1.49
CA GLN A 355 4.77 8.28 -2.02
C GLN A 355 6.00 8.34 -2.93
N LEU A 356 6.10 9.38 -3.75
CA LEU A 356 7.30 9.64 -4.57
C LEU A 356 8.54 9.79 -3.69
N GLU A 357 8.47 10.62 -2.66
CA GLU A 357 9.59 10.86 -1.74
C GLU A 357 10.00 9.58 -1.01
N LYS A 358 9.01 8.78 -0.56
CA LYS A 358 9.26 7.47 0.03
C LYS A 358 9.97 6.53 -0.94
N TRP A 359 9.48 6.39 -2.17
CA TRP A 359 10.09 5.49 -3.15
C TRP A 359 11.47 5.96 -3.61
N TRP A 360 11.68 7.28 -3.69
CA TRP A 360 12.96 7.87 -4.05
C TRP A 360 14.02 7.63 -2.98
N ASN A 361 13.69 7.87 -1.70
CA ASN A 361 14.61 7.67 -0.58
C ASN A 361 14.99 6.20 -0.35
N GLN A 362 14.26 5.26 -0.95
CA GLN A 362 14.52 3.82 -0.90
C GLN A 362 15.41 3.34 -2.05
N GLN A 363 15.74 4.19 -3.03
CA GLN A 363 16.62 3.80 -4.12
C GLN A 363 18.08 3.72 -3.65
N THR A 364 18.82 2.73 -4.15
CA THR A 364 20.28 2.65 -4.00
C THR A 364 20.94 3.60 -5.01
N ASP A 365 21.98 4.32 -4.57
CA ASP A 365 22.75 5.23 -5.41
C ASP A 365 23.27 4.51 -6.68
N GLY A 366 22.96 5.05 -7.87
CA GLY A 366 23.49 4.56 -9.15
C GLY A 366 22.51 4.39 -10.32
N ALA A 367 21.21 4.65 -10.15
CA ALA A 367 20.27 4.58 -11.27
C ALA A 367 20.36 5.84 -12.16
N GLU A 368 20.88 5.70 -13.39
CA GLU A 368 20.93 6.79 -14.39
C GLU A 368 19.52 7.21 -14.89
N LEU A 369 18.53 6.32 -14.82
CA LEU A 369 17.17 6.54 -15.32
C LEU A 369 16.10 6.32 -14.24
N LEU A 370 15.03 7.12 -14.28
CA LEU A 370 13.90 7.00 -13.35
C LEU A 370 13.15 5.67 -13.55
N PRO A 371 12.96 4.86 -12.48
CA PRO A 371 12.14 3.65 -12.53
C PRO A 371 10.72 3.90 -13.06
N VAL A 372 10.14 2.89 -13.73
CA VAL A 372 8.82 2.99 -14.40
C VAL A 372 7.73 3.48 -13.47
N HIS A 373 7.67 2.94 -12.26
CA HIS A 373 6.67 3.29 -11.27
C HIS A 373 6.83 4.73 -10.76
N ILE A 374 8.07 5.22 -10.61
CA ILE A 374 8.37 6.61 -10.19
C ILE A 374 7.94 7.59 -11.27
N ARG A 375 8.34 7.36 -12.53
CA ARG A 375 7.97 8.25 -13.64
C ARG A 375 6.45 8.24 -13.92
N LYS A 376 5.79 7.08 -13.78
CA LYS A 376 4.32 6.98 -13.86
C LYS A 376 3.66 7.82 -12.76
N LEU A 377 4.20 7.81 -11.54
CA LEU A 377 3.64 8.59 -10.44
C LEU A 377 3.91 10.10 -10.59
N PHE A 378 5.10 10.51 -11.06
CA PHE A 378 5.36 11.91 -11.41
C PHE A 378 4.37 12.43 -12.45
N TYR A 379 4.16 11.67 -13.52
CA TYR A 379 3.15 11.98 -14.55
C TYR A 379 1.76 12.20 -13.93
N ILE A 380 1.32 11.33 -13.03
CA ILE A 380 0.01 11.44 -12.35
C ILE A 380 -0.05 12.71 -11.50
N VAL A 381 0.99 12.99 -10.71
CA VAL A 381 1.06 14.16 -9.81
C VAL A 381 1.09 15.46 -10.61
N ILE A 382 1.94 15.56 -11.63
CA ILE A 382 2.02 16.76 -12.47
C ILE A 382 0.69 17.01 -13.17
N ARG A 383 0.01 15.97 -13.67
CA ARG A 383 -1.32 16.13 -14.29
C ARG A 383 -2.36 16.64 -13.28
N LEU A 384 -2.37 16.12 -12.04
CA LEU A 384 -3.25 16.63 -10.99
C LEU A 384 -2.97 18.11 -10.69
N LEU A 385 -1.70 18.50 -10.62
CA LEU A 385 -1.32 19.89 -10.35
C LEU A 385 -1.63 20.82 -11.54
N GLN A 386 -1.50 20.35 -12.78
CA GLN A 386 -1.98 21.11 -13.94
C GLN A 386 -3.50 21.33 -13.88
N ASN A 387 -4.28 20.29 -13.55
CA ASN A 387 -5.72 20.44 -13.38
C ASN A 387 -6.04 21.39 -12.21
N ALA A 388 -5.34 21.29 -11.08
CA ALA A 388 -5.48 22.18 -9.93
C ALA A 388 -5.17 23.64 -10.32
N ARG A 389 -4.11 23.86 -11.09
CA ARG A 389 -3.75 25.18 -11.63
C ARG A 389 -4.87 25.72 -12.52
N ASP A 390 -5.38 24.92 -13.44
CA ASP A 390 -6.49 25.33 -14.31
C ASP A 390 -7.72 25.73 -13.47
N VAL A 391 -8.11 24.89 -12.50
CA VAL A 391 -9.21 25.23 -11.57
C VAL A 391 -8.93 26.54 -10.85
N SER A 392 -7.74 26.70 -10.26
CA SER A 392 -7.38 27.92 -9.51
C SER A 392 -7.38 29.19 -10.37
N SER A 393 -7.13 29.08 -11.69
CA SER A 393 -7.17 30.22 -12.61
C SER A 393 -8.56 30.86 -12.75
N GLY A 394 -9.62 30.08 -12.50
CA GLY A 394 -11.01 30.48 -12.68
C GLY A 394 -11.53 30.40 -14.13
N GLU A 395 -10.69 30.04 -15.10
CA GLU A 395 -11.08 30.00 -16.52
C GLU A 395 -11.82 28.70 -16.89
N GLY A 396 -11.58 27.63 -16.15
CA GLY A 396 -12.14 26.30 -16.36
C GLY A 396 -11.14 25.21 -16.02
N ILE A 397 -11.29 24.04 -16.63
CA ILE A 397 -10.33 22.94 -16.51
C ILE A 397 -10.10 22.32 -17.89
N VAL A 398 -8.85 21.99 -18.22
CA VAL A 398 -8.51 21.28 -19.45
C VAL A 398 -8.33 19.79 -19.16
N VAL A 399 -9.39 19.01 -19.38
CA VAL A 399 -9.35 17.56 -19.20
C VAL A 399 -8.62 16.92 -20.38
N TYR A 400 -9.16 17.01 -21.58
CA TYR A 400 -8.52 16.52 -22.79
C TYR A 400 -7.42 17.48 -23.25
N ARG A 401 -6.20 16.97 -23.46
CA ARG A 401 -5.05 17.79 -23.85
C ARG A 401 -4.68 17.53 -25.32
N PRO A 402 -4.94 18.46 -26.25
CA PRO A 402 -4.54 18.31 -27.66
C PRO A 402 -3.03 18.11 -27.82
N GLN A 403 -2.60 17.58 -28.97
CA GLN A 403 -1.19 17.28 -29.24
C GLN A 403 -0.27 18.50 -29.05
N HIS A 404 -0.74 19.69 -29.44
CA HIS A 404 0.00 20.94 -29.34
C HIS A 404 -0.04 21.59 -27.95
N TYR A 405 -0.81 21.05 -27.00
CA TYR A 405 -0.93 21.62 -25.66
C TYR A 405 0.39 21.43 -24.89
N PRO A 406 1.09 22.49 -24.45
CA PRO A 406 2.41 22.37 -23.82
C PRO A 406 2.42 21.44 -22.60
N GLY A 407 1.36 21.48 -21.80
CA GLY A 407 1.20 20.60 -20.65
C GLY A 407 1.15 19.11 -21.01
N ARG A 408 0.71 18.75 -22.24
CA ARG A 408 0.69 17.37 -22.73
C ARG A 408 2.10 16.86 -23.00
N LYS A 409 2.91 17.66 -23.68
CA LYS A 409 4.29 17.31 -24.05
C LYS A 409 5.09 16.94 -22.81
N LEU A 410 5.06 17.81 -21.80
CA LEU A 410 5.67 17.58 -20.50
C LEU A 410 5.24 16.25 -19.87
N LEU A 411 3.93 15.96 -19.87
CA LEU A 411 3.39 14.73 -19.29
C LEU A 411 3.86 13.47 -20.03
N MET A 412 3.91 13.50 -21.37
CA MET A 412 4.36 12.36 -22.17
C MET A 412 5.86 12.12 -22.03
N GLU A 413 6.68 13.17 -22.06
CA GLU A 413 8.13 13.10 -21.83
C GLU A 413 8.46 12.62 -20.41
N THR A 414 7.66 13.03 -19.42
CA THR A 414 7.74 12.49 -18.05
C THR A 414 7.49 10.98 -18.04
N ARG A 415 6.47 10.47 -18.75
CA ARG A 415 6.19 9.02 -18.84
C ARG A 415 7.32 8.25 -19.54
N GLN A 416 7.97 8.86 -20.51
CA GLN A 416 9.08 8.28 -21.26
C GLN A 416 10.38 8.24 -20.45
N GLY A 417 10.50 9.12 -19.43
CA GLY A 417 11.68 9.17 -18.57
C GLY A 417 12.73 10.16 -19.04
N GLU A 418 12.34 11.15 -19.84
CA GLU A 418 13.23 12.17 -20.42
C GLU A 418 13.79 13.18 -19.40
N TYR A 419 13.27 13.14 -18.16
CA TYR A 419 13.56 14.15 -17.15
C TYR A 419 14.14 13.53 -15.87
N SER A 420 15.05 14.27 -15.23
CA SER A 420 15.61 13.91 -13.94
C SER A 420 14.60 14.14 -12.81
N TYR A 421 14.79 13.42 -11.69
CA TYR A 421 14.00 13.62 -10.47
C TYR A 421 13.97 15.10 -10.03
N LYS A 422 15.16 15.74 -10.04
CA LYS A 422 15.33 17.13 -9.61
C LYS A 422 14.48 18.08 -10.47
N TYR A 423 14.57 17.93 -11.80
CA TYR A 423 13.82 18.78 -12.73
C TYR A 423 12.30 18.61 -12.57
N LEU A 424 11.82 17.37 -12.42
CA LEU A 424 10.38 17.12 -12.21
C LEU A 424 9.89 17.69 -10.87
N LYS A 425 10.73 17.69 -9.82
CA LYS A 425 10.40 18.36 -8.55
C LYS A 425 10.31 19.88 -8.70
N GLU A 426 11.23 20.51 -9.43
CA GLU A 426 11.18 21.95 -9.72
C GLU A 426 9.89 22.34 -10.46
N ILE A 427 9.42 21.51 -11.41
CA ILE A 427 8.12 21.70 -12.08
C ILE A 427 6.95 21.63 -11.09
N ILE A 428 6.94 20.64 -10.19
CA ILE A 428 5.89 20.50 -9.18
C ILE A 428 5.87 21.72 -8.27
N ASP A 429 7.03 22.16 -7.80
CA ASP A 429 7.15 23.32 -6.92
C ASP A 429 6.67 24.60 -7.63
N GLY A 430 6.99 24.77 -8.92
CA GLY A 430 6.47 25.87 -9.74
C GLY A 430 4.95 25.86 -9.89
N LEU A 431 4.35 24.69 -10.18
CA LEU A 431 2.90 24.54 -10.26
C LEU A 431 2.21 24.86 -8.93
N LEU A 432 2.79 24.42 -7.81
CA LEU A 432 2.26 24.71 -6.47
C LEU A 432 2.30 26.22 -6.16
N GLN A 433 3.39 26.90 -6.53
CA GLN A 433 3.50 28.35 -6.38
C GLN A 433 2.47 29.10 -7.22
N GLU A 434 2.25 28.68 -8.47
CA GLU A 434 1.24 29.27 -9.36
C GLU A 434 -0.18 29.10 -8.81
N ILE A 435 -0.51 27.89 -8.32
CA ILE A 435 -1.81 27.62 -7.68
C ILE A 435 -2.03 28.53 -6.47
N GLU A 436 -1.00 28.72 -5.64
CA GLU A 436 -1.12 29.56 -4.44
C GLU A 436 -1.28 31.05 -4.79
N ALA A 437 -0.56 31.52 -5.81
CA ALA A 437 -0.75 32.87 -6.35
C ALA A 437 -2.17 33.07 -6.91
N ASN A 438 -2.74 32.05 -7.58
CA ASN A 438 -4.10 32.12 -8.08
C ASN A 438 -5.15 32.15 -6.95
N LYS A 439 -4.99 31.35 -5.89
CA LYS A 439 -5.90 31.37 -4.74
C LYS A 439 -5.99 32.73 -4.06
N THR A 440 -4.90 33.49 -4.03
CA THR A 440 -4.86 34.82 -3.41
C THR A 440 -5.50 35.91 -4.27
N THR A 441 -5.57 35.70 -5.59
CA THR A 441 -5.99 36.73 -6.57
C THR A 441 -7.34 36.44 -7.23
N ARG A 442 -7.82 35.19 -7.19
CA ARG A 442 -9.04 34.73 -7.86
C ARG A 442 -10.06 34.20 -6.85
N LEU A 443 -11.34 34.41 -7.14
CA LEU A 443 -12.45 33.93 -6.32
C LEU A 443 -13.08 32.68 -6.96
N LEU A 444 -12.87 31.53 -6.33
CA LEU A 444 -13.62 30.30 -6.63
C LEU A 444 -14.91 30.26 -5.82
N PRO A 445 -15.98 29.62 -6.33
CA PRO A 445 -17.18 29.37 -5.55
C PRO A 445 -16.84 28.60 -4.25
N GLU A 446 -17.41 29.05 -3.14
CA GLU A 446 -17.28 28.38 -1.84
C GLU A 446 -17.98 27.02 -1.81
N GLN A 447 -19.15 26.93 -2.45
CA GLN A 447 -20.01 25.76 -2.42
C GLN A 447 -20.50 25.43 -3.83
N PRO A 448 -20.64 24.13 -4.17
CA PRO A 448 -21.20 23.70 -5.45
C PRO A 448 -22.71 24.01 -5.51
N PRO A 449 -23.33 24.01 -6.70
CA PRO A 449 -24.74 24.40 -6.88
C PRO A 449 -25.70 23.27 -6.43
N LYS A 450 -25.72 22.95 -5.13
CA LYS A 450 -26.48 21.83 -4.55
C LYS A 450 -27.95 21.82 -4.97
N LYS A 451 -28.62 22.97 -4.88
CA LYS A 451 -30.04 23.09 -5.22
C LYS A 451 -30.31 22.72 -6.69
N LYS A 452 -29.49 23.22 -7.62
CA LYS A 452 -29.63 22.90 -9.05
C LYS A 452 -29.38 21.42 -9.35
N LEU A 453 -28.38 20.83 -8.68
CA LEU A 453 -28.08 19.41 -8.84
C LEU A 453 -29.22 18.53 -8.29
N GLU A 454 -29.82 18.94 -7.16
CA GLU A 454 -30.96 18.27 -6.56
C GLU A 454 -32.21 18.37 -7.45
N GLU A 455 -32.50 19.55 -8.02
CA GLU A 455 -33.58 19.75 -9.00
C GLU A 455 -33.40 18.82 -10.21
N TRP A 456 -32.19 18.76 -10.80
CA TRP A 456 -31.86 17.86 -11.91
C TRP A 456 -32.04 16.38 -11.53
N LEU A 457 -31.60 15.98 -10.33
CA LEU A 457 -31.74 14.61 -9.85
C LEU A 457 -33.21 14.23 -9.63
N LEU A 458 -34.01 15.13 -9.06
CA LEU A 458 -35.44 14.91 -8.83
C LEU A 458 -36.20 14.80 -10.16
N GLU A 459 -35.86 15.61 -11.16
CA GLU A 459 -36.42 15.52 -12.51
C GLU A 459 -36.16 14.15 -13.15
N LEU A 460 -34.93 13.64 -13.07
CA LEU A 460 -34.60 12.29 -13.52
C LEU A 460 -35.47 11.21 -12.86
N ARG A 461 -35.68 11.31 -11.54
CA ARG A 461 -36.50 10.34 -10.80
C ARG A 461 -37.99 10.47 -11.13
N TYR A 462 -38.48 11.70 -11.29
CA TYR A 462 -39.86 11.96 -11.68
C TYR A 462 -40.15 11.35 -13.06
N ASN A 463 -39.29 11.61 -14.06
CA ASN A 463 -39.43 11.06 -15.41
C ASN A 463 -39.37 9.53 -15.39
N SER A 464 -38.48 8.94 -14.59
CA SER A 464 -38.46 7.48 -14.38
C SER A 464 -39.76 6.94 -13.78
N LEU A 465 -40.38 7.67 -12.84
CA LEU A 465 -41.64 7.27 -12.21
C LEU A 465 -42.83 7.40 -13.17
N VAL A 466 -42.88 8.45 -14.00
CA VAL A 466 -43.92 8.64 -15.03
C VAL A 466 -43.86 7.50 -16.04
N ALA A 467 -42.68 7.20 -16.57
CA ALA A 467 -42.48 6.09 -17.52
C ALA A 467 -42.92 4.74 -16.94
N LEU A 468 -42.72 4.52 -15.63
CA LEU A 468 -43.19 3.31 -14.95
C LEU A 468 -44.72 3.23 -14.88
N LYS A 469 -45.44 4.34 -14.73
CA LYS A 469 -46.92 4.35 -14.74
C LYS A 469 -47.46 4.06 -16.14
N GLU A 470 -46.94 4.75 -17.15
CA GLU A 470 -47.35 4.57 -18.54
C GLU A 470 -47.12 3.13 -19.02
N SER A 471 -46.00 2.50 -18.63
CA SER A 471 -45.74 1.09 -18.95
C SER A 471 -46.73 0.10 -18.35
N LYS A 472 -47.38 0.44 -17.22
CA LYS A 472 -48.41 -0.39 -16.60
C LYS A 472 -49.78 -0.19 -17.24
N ASP A 473 -50.08 1.04 -17.65
CA ASP A 473 -51.35 1.37 -18.33
C ASP A 473 -51.44 0.71 -19.72
N VAL A 474 -50.30 0.48 -20.39
CA VAL A 474 -50.24 -0.27 -21.66
C VAL A 474 -50.49 -1.78 -21.48
N ILE A 475 -50.12 -2.36 -20.34
CA ILE A 475 -50.37 -3.79 -20.05
C ILE A 475 -51.79 -4.00 -19.50
N GLY A 476 -52.38 -2.97 -18.88
CA GLY A 476 -53.76 -2.97 -18.37
C GLY A 476 -54.86 -2.85 -19.43
N GLN A 477 -54.52 -2.63 -20.71
CA GLN A 477 -55.45 -2.66 -21.84
C GLN A 477 -55.42 -4.02 -22.55
N SER A 478 -55.73 -5.10 -21.82
CA SER A 478 -56.25 -6.32 -22.45
C SER A 478 -57.77 -6.14 -22.60
N PRO A 479 -58.42 -6.53 -23.71
CA PRO A 479 -59.84 -6.30 -23.88
C PRO A 479 -60.59 -7.00 -22.75
N ASP A 480 -61.50 -6.27 -22.10
CA ASP A 480 -62.56 -6.85 -21.29
C ASP A 480 -63.18 -8.00 -22.10
N ILE A 481 -62.96 -9.23 -21.62
CA ILE A 481 -63.81 -10.34 -22.01
C ILE A 481 -65.15 -10.00 -21.36
N ASP A 482 -66.06 -9.53 -22.21
CA ASP A 482 -67.47 -9.30 -21.94
C ASP A 482 -68.04 -10.56 -21.28
N ASP A 483 -68.17 -10.57 -19.95
CA ASP A 483 -68.95 -11.56 -19.21
C ASP A 483 -70.43 -11.32 -19.58
N LYS A 484 -70.83 -11.91 -20.72
CA LYS A 484 -72.22 -12.19 -21.05
C LYS A 484 -72.41 -13.68 -21.30
N GLU A 485 -73.32 -14.19 -20.47
CA GLU A 485 -73.98 -15.51 -20.41
C GLU A 485 -73.31 -16.61 -19.59
#